data_AF-A0A378UC53-F1
#
_entry.id   AF-A0A378UC53-F1
#
_cell.length_a   1.000
_cell.length_b   1.000
_cell.length_c   1.000
_cell.angle_alpha   90.00
_cell.angle_beta   90.00
_cell.angle_gamma   90.00
#
_symmetry.space_group_name_H-M   'P 1'
#
loop_
_entity.id
_entity.type
_entity.pdbx_description
1 polymer ?
#
loop_
_entity_poly.entity_id
_entity_poly.type
_entity_poly.pdbx_seq_one_letter_code
_entity_poly.pdbx_strand_id
1 'polypeptide(L)'
;MLKKVSDTIGINVFVYSFDGAGDAVFPAVLPTTTDILNNFFAELPKVTPTDFIVNKDTLVTIPLSQGAISEEALVQRLNESFTLADHMGVL
;
A
#
# COMPACT_ATOMS: atom_id res chain seq x y z
N MET A 1 11.69 -4.16 -5.76
CA MET A 1 10.83 -3.36 -6.67
C MET A 1 10.11 -2.25 -5.92
N LEU A 2 9.15 -2.55 -5.02
CA LEU A 2 8.38 -1.53 -4.28
C LEU A 2 9.25 -0.42 -3.66
N LYS A 3 10.30 -0.80 -2.92
CA LYS A 3 11.24 0.17 -2.33
C LYS A 3 11.89 1.12 -3.35
N LYS A 4 12.25 0.60 -4.52
CA LYS A 4 12.86 1.41 -5.60
C LYS A 4 11.86 2.41 -6.14
N VAL A 5 10.62 1.96 -6.39
CA VAL A 5 9.54 2.84 -6.87
C VAL A 5 9.24 3.91 -5.84
N SER A 6 9.06 3.54 -4.57
CA SER A 6 8.75 4.47 -3.48
C SER A 6 9.83 5.52 -3.29
N ASP A 7 11.11 5.12 -3.37
CA ASP A 7 12.24 6.05 -3.27
C ASP A 7 12.31 7.03 -4.44
N THR A 8 11.95 6.56 -5.65
CA THR A 8 11.95 7.38 -6.86
C THR A 8 10.87 8.46 -6.82
N ILE A 9 9.69 8.12 -6.33
CA ILE A 9 8.53 9.02 -6.26
C ILE A 9 8.47 9.81 -4.94
N GLY A 10 9.30 9.47 -3.96
CA GLY A 10 9.37 10.15 -2.67
C GLY A 10 8.20 9.86 -1.73
N ILE A 11 7.60 8.67 -1.77
CA ILE A 11 6.57 8.25 -0.82
C ILE A 11 7.11 7.31 0.25
N ASN A 12 6.59 7.43 1.47
CA ASN A 12 6.91 6.52 2.55
C ASN A 12 6.14 5.20 2.42
N VAL A 13 6.79 4.09 2.78
CA VAL A 13 6.17 2.76 2.82
C VAL A 13 6.13 2.28 4.26
N PHE A 14 4.94 1.90 4.73
CA PHE A 14 4.72 1.27 6.03
C PHE A 14 4.33 -0.18 5.80
N VAL A 15 5.19 -1.11 6.22
CA VAL A 15 4.97 -2.55 6.00
C VAL A 15 4.36 -3.18 7.23
N TYR A 16 3.24 -3.87 7.03
CA TYR A 16 2.61 -4.71 8.03
C TYR A 16 2.88 -6.18 7.70
N SER A 17 3.16 -6.97 8.73
CA SER A 17 3.33 -8.41 8.58
C SER A 17 2.31 -9.16 9.42
N PHE A 18 1.79 -10.27 8.88
CA PHE A 18 0.83 -11.13 9.57
C PHE A 18 1.51 -12.03 10.60
N ASP A 19 2.74 -12.47 10.32
CA ASP A 19 3.55 -13.31 11.22
C ASP A 19 4.62 -12.49 11.98
N GLY A 20 4.72 -11.19 11.70
CA GLY A 20 5.69 -10.29 12.32
C GLY A 20 7.10 -10.39 11.74
N ALA A 21 7.31 -11.21 10.70
CA ALA A 21 8.58 -11.29 10.01
C ALA A 21 8.67 -10.23 8.90
N GLY A 22 9.74 -9.44 8.92
CA GLY A 22 10.17 -8.60 7.79
C GLY A 22 11.08 -9.36 6.82
N ASP A 23 11.38 -8.74 5.69
CA ASP A 23 12.33 -9.27 4.70
C ASP A 23 13.62 -8.44 4.62
N ALA A 24 14.53 -8.80 3.71
CA ALA A 24 15.80 -8.11 3.55
C ALA A 24 15.68 -6.65 3.06
N VAL A 25 14.54 -6.28 2.45
CA VAL A 25 14.24 -4.95 1.93
C VAL A 25 13.48 -4.12 2.96
N PHE A 26 12.54 -4.74 3.68
CA PHE A 26 11.72 -4.16 4.73
C PHE A 26 11.86 -4.99 6.02
N PRO A 27 12.99 -4.87 6.74
CA PRO A 27 13.25 -5.67 7.93
C PRO A 27 12.41 -5.23 9.14
N ALA A 28 12.01 -3.96 9.17
CA ALA A 28 11.15 -3.40 10.21
C ALA A 28 9.69 -3.43 9.73
N VAL A 29 8.88 -4.26 10.39
CA VAL A 29 7.45 -4.41 10.09
C VAL A 29 6.61 -4.12 11.32
N LEU A 30 5.41 -3.61 11.08
CA LEU A 30 4.39 -3.41 12.09
C LEU A 30 3.55 -4.69 12.23
N PRO A 31 3.13 -5.05 13.46
CA PRO A 31 2.24 -6.18 13.66
C PRO A 31 0.85 -5.87 13.08
N THR A 32 0.23 -6.85 12.45
CA THR A 32 -1.13 -6.70 11.95
C THR A 32 -2.13 -7.05 13.06
N THR A 33 -2.97 -6.08 13.45
CA THR A 33 -4.08 -6.30 14.39
C THR A 33 -5.35 -6.67 13.63
N THR A 34 -6.35 -7.22 14.34
CA THR A 34 -7.67 -7.48 13.76
C THR A 34 -8.31 -6.20 13.21
N ASP A 35 -8.11 -5.06 13.86
CA ASP A 35 -8.64 -3.77 13.38
C ASP A 35 -8.00 -3.33 12.06
N ILE A 36 -6.68 -3.53 11.89
CA ILE A 36 -6.00 -3.28 10.62
C ILE A 36 -6.57 -4.18 9.53
N LEU A 37 -6.74 -5.47 9.80
CA LEU A 37 -7.34 -6.39 8.82
C LEU A 37 -8.74 -5.98 8.44
N ASN A 38 -9.56 -5.57 9.41
CA ASN A 38 -10.94 -5.16 9.14
C ASN A 38 -10.98 -3.85 8.33
N ASN A 39 -10.11 -2.89 8.62
CA ASN A 39 -10.09 -1.62 7.89
C ASN A 39 -9.62 -1.77 6.44
N PHE A 40 -8.55 -2.55 6.21
CA PHE A 40 -7.96 -2.68 4.87
C PHE A 40 -8.56 -3.82 4.03
N PHE A 41 -9.07 -4.88 4.66
CA PHE A 41 -9.59 -6.06 3.99
C PHE A 41 -11.07 -6.33 4.27
N ALA A 42 -11.87 -5.34 4.72
CA ALA A 42 -13.31 -5.52 5.00
C ALA A 42 -14.06 -6.24 3.86
N GLU A 43 -13.88 -5.75 2.63
CA GLU A 43 -14.54 -6.31 1.44
C GLU A 43 -13.55 -6.99 0.49
N LEU A 44 -12.26 -7.00 0.84
CA LEU A 44 -11.19 -7.56 0.00
C LEU A 44 -10.74 -8.94 0.50
N PRO A 45 -10.41 -9.87 -0.41
CA PRO A 45 -9.74 -11.11 -0.03
C PRO A 45 -8.43 -10.83 0.73
N LYS A 46 -8.16 -11.61 1.78
CA LYS A 46 -6.92 -11.52 2.57
C LYS A 46 -5.75 -12.19 1.85
N VAL A 47 -5.27 -11.55 0.79
CA VAL A 47 -4.14 -12.00 -0.03
C VAL A 47 -2.90 -11.16 0.28
N THR A 48 -1.72 -11.76 0.21
CA THR A 48 -0.43 -11.06 0.39
C THR A 48 0.49 -11.30 -0.82
N PRO A 49 1.26 -10.29 -1.27
CA PRO A 49 1.25 -8.89 -0.80
C PRO A 49 -0.04 -8.16 -1.23
N THR A 50 -0.45 -7.16 -0.46
CA THR A 50 -1.53 -6.23 -0.83
C THR A 50 -1.09 -4.83 -0.45
N ASP A 51 -1.15 -3.91 -1.41
CA ASP A 51 -0.69 -2.54 -1.25
C ASP A 51 -1.86 -1.56 -1.30
N PHE A 52 -1.78 -0.50 -0.50
CA PHE A 52 -2.72 0.63 -0.51
C PHE A 52 -1.94 1.93 -0.54
N ILE A 53 -2.53 2.96 -1.14
CA ILE A 53 -2.07 4.34 -0.95
C ILE A 53 -3.01 5.04 0.03
N VAL A 54 -2.44 5.72 1.01
CA VAL A 54 -3.17 6.36 2.10
C VAL A 54 -2.76 7.82 2.18
N ASN A 55 -3.72 8.73 2.07
CA ASN A 55 -3.47 10.13 2.39
C ASN A 55 -3.36 10.28 3.92
N LYS A 56 -2.26 10.82 4.42
CA LYS A 56 -2.00 10.93 5.87
C LYS A 56 -2.94 11.91 6.60
N ASP A 57 -3.47 12.91 5.90
CA ASP A 57 -4.26 14.00 6.47
C ASP A 57 -5.76 13.68 6.43
N THR A 58 -6.23 13.06 5.33
CA THR A 58 -7.65 12.71 5.14
C THR A 58 -7.98 11.25 5.45
N LEU A 59 -6.95 10.39 5.56
CA LEU A 59 -7.07 8.94 5.73
C LEU A 59 -7.79 8.22 4.58
N VAL A 60 -8.04 8.91 3.45
CA VAL A 60 -8.54 8.26 2.25
C VAL A 60 -7.54 7.19 1.82
N THR A 61 -8.08 5.98 1.64
CA THR A 61 -7.33 4.77 1.33
C THR A 61 -7.79 4.25 -0.03
N ILE A 62 -6.86 4.14 -0.98
CA ILE A 62 -7.13 3.63 -2.32
C ILE A 62 -6.38 2.31 -2.49
N PRO A 63 -7.05 1.19 -2.83
CA PRO A 63 -6.39 -0.08 -3.11
C PRO A 63 -5.48 0.04 -4.33
N LEU A 64 -4.22 -0.40 -4.18
CA LEU A 64 -3.21 -0.26 -5.22
C LEU A 64 -2.94 -1.59 -5.93
N SER A 65 -2.73 -2.67 -5.17
CA SER A 65 -2.41 -3.99 -5.73
C SER A 65 -2.86 -5.13 -4.80
N GLN A 66 -3.16 -6.30 -5.36
CA GLN A 66 -3.33 -7.56 -4.64
C GLN A 66 -2.54 -8.65 -5.38
N GLY A 67 -1.64 -9.32 -4.68
CA GLY A 67 -0.69 -10.27 -5.24
C GLY A 67 0.53 -9.59 -5.88
N ALA A 68 1.40 -10.43 -6.45
CA ALA A 68 2.60 -9.94 -7.11
C ALA A 68 2.25 -9.13 -8.38
N ILE A 69 2.95 -8.01 -8.59
CA ILE A 69 2.79 -7.10 -9.72
C ILE A 69 4.17 -6.68 -10.26
N SER A 70 4.25 -6.27 -11.52
CA SER A 70 5.49 -5.72 -12.10
C SER A 70 5.72 -4.26 -11.71
N GLU A 71 6.92 -3.73 -11.97
CA GLU A 71 7.29 -2.37 -11.62
C GLU A 71 6.47 -1.36 -12.43
N GLU A 72 6.33 -1.65 -13.73
CA GLU A 72 5.60 -0.84 -14.68
C GLU A 72 4.11 -0.77 -14.32
N ALA A 73 3.53 -1.93 -13.97
CA ALA A 73 2.14 -2.00 -13.56
C ALA A 73 1.90 -1.31 -12.21
N LEU A 74 2.84 -1.38 -11.25
CA LEU A 74 2.78 -0.62 -10.00
C LEU A 74 2.80 0.90 -10.26
N VAL A 75 3.71 1.38 -11.10
CA VAL A 75 3.80 2.80 -11.47
C VAL A 75 2.52 3.28 -12.15
N GLN A 76 1.95 2.47 -13.05
CA GLN A 76 0.67 2.80 -13.67
C GLN A 76 -0.45 2.94 -12.64
N ARG A 77 -0.57 1.97 -11.72
CA ARG A 77 -1.59 2.02 -10.64
C ARG A 77 -1.42 3.20 -9.72
N LEU A 78 -0.18 3.61 -9.44
CA LEU A 78 0.10 4.81 -8.65
C LEU A 78 -0.42 6.06 -9.37
N ASN A 79 -0.13 6.22 -10.66
CA ASN A 79 -0.64 7.35 -11.45
C ASN A 79 -2.16 7.41 -11.43
N GLU A 80 -2.83 6.27 -11.66
CA GLU A 80 -4.29 6.16 -11.60
C GLU A 80 -4.85 6.53 -10.21
N SER A 81 -4.17 6.09 -9.15
CA SER A 81 -4.57 6.38 -7.76
C SER A 81 -4.40 7.87 -7.40
N PHE A 82 -3.32 8.51 -7.85
CA PHE A 82 -3.13 9.95 -7.67
C PHE A 82 -4.18 10.75 -8.44
N THR A 83 -4.49 10.38 -9.70
CA THR A 83 -5.57 11.02 -10.45
C THR A 83 -6.91 10.87 -9.74
N LEU A 84 -7.21 9.68 -9.19
CA LEU A 84 -8.43 9.48 -8.41
C LEU A 84 -8.47 10.35 -7.15
N ALA A 85 -7.37 10.42 -6.41
CA ALA A 85 -7.26 11.27 -5.21
C ALA A 85 -7.45 12.76 -5.53
N ASP A 86 -6.92 13.23 -6.67
CA ASP A 86 -7.13 14.61 -7.16
C ASP A 86 -8.62 14.88 -7.42
N HIS A 87 -9.29 13.98 -8.14
CA HIS A 87 -10.73 14.08 -8.41
C HIS A 87 -11.60 14.05 -7.14
N MET A 88 -11.14 13.35 -6.10
CA MET A 88 -11.79 13.32 -4.80
C MET A 88 -11.51 14.57 -3.95
N GLY A 89 -10.56 15.43 -4.36
CA GLY A 89 -10.15 16.62 -3.61
C GLY A 89 -9.37 16.28 -2.34
N VAL A 90 -8.61 15.18 -2.35
CA VAL A 90 -7.89 14.65 -1.19
C VAL A 90 -6.39 14.48 -1.44
N LEU A 91 -5.81 15.21 -2.40
CA LEU A 91 -4.36 15.38 -2.54
C LEU A 91 -3.84 16.58 -1.75
#